data_AF-A0A6N7LCV6-F1
#
_entry.id   AF-A0A6N7LCV6-F1
#
_cell.length_a   1.000
_cell.length_b   1.000
_cell.length_c   1.000
_cell.angle_alpha   90.00
_cell.angle_beta   90.00
_cell.angle_gamma   90.00
#
_symmetry.space_group_name_H-M   'P 1'
#
loop_
_entity.id
_entity.type
_entity.pdbx_description
1 polymer ?
#
loop_
_entity_poly.entity_id
_entity_poly.type
_entity_poly.pdbx_seq_one_letter_code
_entity_poly.pdbx_strand_id
1 'polypeptide(L)' 'MPRLHPPQSLRRGEIDLLALLFEQLLEERQLPNCGEEAEALAARLFSIFQSGERNVERLRMLTMHS' A
#
# COMPACT_ATOMS: atom_id res chain seq x y z
N MET A 1 -30.41 -5.83 -1.56
CA MET A 1 -29.36 -5.91 -2.60
C MET A 1 -28.04 -5.51 -1.97
N PRO A 2 -27.05 -6.40 -1.84
CA PRO A 2 -25.73 -6.00 -1.38
C PRO A 2 -25.13 -5.06 -2.43
N ARG A 3 -24.64 -3.89 -1.98
CA ARG A 3 -23.92 -2.96 -2.85
C ARG A 3 -22.61 -3.65 -3.22
N LEU A 4 -22.54 -4.21 -4.43
CA LEU A 4 -21.27 -4.54 -5.04
C LEU A 4 -20.55 -3.21 -5.24
N HIS A 5 -19.63 -2.89 -4.32
CA HIS A 5 -18.67 -1.83 -4.57
C HIS A 5 -17.96 -2.23 -5.87
N PRO A 6 -17.99 -1.39 -6.93
CA PRO A 6 -17.21 -1.68 -8.11
C PRO A 6 -15.75 -1.86 -7.66
N PRO A 7 -15.00 -2.84 -8.21
CA PRO A 7 -13.58 -2.92 -7.94
C PRO A 7 -13.01 -1.54 -8.20
N GLN A 8 -12.51 -0.88 -7.16
CA GLN A 8 -11.92 0.43 -7.29
C GLN A 8 -10.71 0.26 -8.19
N SER A 9 -10.88 0.54 -9.49
CA SER A 9 -9.81 0.49 -10.45
C SER A 9 -8.82 1.58 -10.04
N LEU A 10 -7.63 1.16 -9.62
CA LEU A 10 -6.57 2.07 -9.20
C LEU A 10 -6.30 3.04 -10.35
N ARG A 11 -6.46 4.33 -10.09
CA ARG A 11 -6.07 5.33 -11.07
C ARG A 11 -4.55 5.29 -11.21
N ARG A 12 -4.05 5.63 -12.40
CA ARG A 12 -2.60 5.66 -12.66
C ARG A 12 -1.80 6.40 -11.57
N GLY A 13 -2.28 7.58 -11.16
CA GLY A 13 -1.65 8.35 -10.08
C GLY A 13 -1.71 7.70 -8.69
N GLU A 14 -2.70 6.84 -8.42
CA GLU A 14 -2.75 6.06 -7.17
C GLU A 14 -1.73 4.92 -7.21
N ILE A 15 -1.49 4.32 -8.37
CA ILE A 15 -0.46 3.29 -8.56
C ILE A 15 0.93 3.89 -8.37
N ASP A 16 1.22 5.02 -9.01
CA ASP A 16 2.50 5.73 -8.88
C ASP A 16 2.77 6.12 -7.41
N LEU A 17 1.74 6.59 -6.70
CA LEU A 17 1.83 6.95 -5.29
C LEU A 17 2.10 5.73 -4.39
N LEU A 18 1.41 4.61 -4.63
CA LEU A 18 1.63 3.38 -3.88
C LEU A 18 3.02 2.80 -4.14
N ALA A 19 3.50 2.85 -5.39
CA ALA A 19 4.85 2.41 -5.75
C ALA A 19 5.92 3.24 -5.03
N LEU A 20 5.81 4.57 -5.08
CA LEU A 20 6.74 5.48 -4.40
C LEU A 20 6.72 5.30 -2.88
N LEU A 21 5.55 5.07 -2.28
CA LEU A 21 5.44 4.81 -0.84
C LEU A 21 6.06 3.47 -0.47
N PHE A 22 5.86 2.44 -1.30
CA PHE A 22 6.43 1.13 -1.11
C PHE A 22 7.96 1.16 -1.16
N GLU A 23 8.55 1.85 -2.14
CA GLU A 23 10.01 2.02 -2.24
C GLU A 23 10.58 2.72 -0.99
N GLN A 24 9.97 3.81 -0.53
CA GLN A 24 10.39 4.49 0.70
C GLN A 24 10.32 3.57 1.93
N LEU A 25 9.25 2.78 2.06
CA LEU A 25 9.09 1.85 3.17
C LEU A 25 10.16 0.73 3.15
N LEU A 26 10.56 0.27 1.96
CA LEU A 26 11.66 -0.68 1.81
C LEU A 26 12.99 -0.06 2.22
N GLU A 27 13.29 1.16 1.75
CA GLU A 27 14.50 1.89 2.12
C GLU A 27 14.59 2.11 3.63
N GLU A 28 13.50 2.53 4.26
CA GLU A 28 13.43 2.75 5.72
C GLU A 28 13.66 1.49 6.54
N ARG A 29 13.19 0.34 6.04
CA ARG A 29 13.45 -0.96 6.68
C ARG A 29 14.75 -1.62 6.23
N GLN A 30 15.49 -1.00 5.31
CA GLN A 30 16.66 -1.60 4.65
C GLN A 30 16.34 -2.98 4.04
N LEU A 31 15.12 -3.13 3.51
CA LEU A 31 14.66 -4.36 2.89
C LEU A 31 14.97 -4.36 1.39
N PRO A 32 15.34 -5.52 0.81
CA PRO A 32 15.38 -5.67 -0.63
C PRO A 32 13.96 -5.52 -1.20
N ASN A 33 13.85 -5.03 -2.43
CA ASN A 33 12.57 -4.90 -3.13
C ASN A 33 11.97 -6.23 -3.61
N CYS A 34 12.49 -7.35 -3.12
CA CYS A 34 12.14 -8.69 -3.52
C CYS A 34 12.19 -9.64 -2.31
N GLY A 35 11.44 -10.74 -2.40
CA GLY A 35 11.31 -11.71 -1.33
C GLY A 35 10.05 -11.51 -0.48
N GLU A 36 9.87 -12.42 0.47
CA GLU A 36 8.64 -12.55 1.25
C GLU A 36 8.32 -11.30 2.07
N GLU A 37 9.33 -10.64 2.64
CA GLU A 37 9.13 -9.42 3.43
C GLU A 37 8.65 -8.24 2.57
N ALA A 38 9.19 -8.09 1.36
CA ALA A 38 8.76 -7.07 0.41
C ALA A 38 7.33 -7.33 -0.06
N GLU A 39 6.99 -8.58 -0.34
CA GLU A 39 5.63 -8.98 -0.73
C GLU A 39 4.62 -8.75 0.41
N ALA A 40 4.97 -9.10 1.64
CA ALA A 40 4.14 -8.85 2.81
C ALA A 40 3.90 -7.35 3.05
N LEU A 41 4.92 -6.53 2.85
CA LEU A 41 4.85 -5.08 2.97
C LEU A 41 3.94 -4.48 1.88
N ALA A 42 4.09 -4.93 0.62
CA ALA A 42 3.22 -4.53 -0.48
C ALA A 42 1.76 -4.93 -0.21
N ALA A 43 1.51 -6.19 0.18
CA ALA A 43 0.18 -6.69 0.48
C ALA A 43 -0.51 -5.89 1.60
N ARG A 44 0.23 -5.53 2.66
CA ARG A 44 -0.27 -4.66 3.73
C ARG A 44 -0.63 -3.27 3.21
N LEU A 45 0.26 -2.63 2.47
CA LEU A 45 0.02 -1.31 1.90
C LEU A 45 -1.24 -1.30 1.01
N PHE A 46 -1.38 -2.29 0.14
CA PHE A 46 -2.57 -2.45 -0.70
C PHE A 46 -3.84 -2.70 0.11
N SER A 47 -3.77 -3.51 1.17
CA SER A 47 -4.93 -3.78 2.04
C SER A 47 -5.42 -2.52 2.75
N ILE A 48 -4.50 -1.72 3.31
CA ILE A 48 -4.84 -0.44 3.96
C ILE A 48 -5.40 0.53 2.92
N PHE A 49 -4.83 0.61 1.73
CA PHE A 49 -5.36 1.45 0.66
C PHE A 49 -6.77 1.02 0.23
N GLN A 50 -7.05 -0.28 0.11
CA GLN A 50 -8.37 -0.79 -0.23
C GLN A 50 -9.42 -0.53 0.86
N SER A 51 -9.01 -0.33 2.12
CA SER A 51 -9.91 0.10 3.20
C SER A 51 -10.48 1.51 3.02
N GLY A 52 -9.93 2.29 2.07
CA GLY A 52 -10.35 3.65 1.77
C GLY A 52 -9.43 4.73 2.32
N GLU A 53 -8.35 4.35 3.03
CA GLU A 53 -7.32 5.30 3.45
C GLU A 53 -6.57 5.82 2.22
N ARG A 54 -6.42 7.14 2.15
CA ARG A 54 -5.77 7.85 1.03
C ARG A 54 -4.70 8.81 1.53
N ASN A 55 -4.61 9.05 2.84
CA ASN A 55 -3.56 9.88 3.39
C ASN A 55 -2.23 9.09 3.43
N VAL A 56 -1.23 9.64 2.74
CA VAL A 56 0.11 9.07 2.58
C VAL A 56 0.80 8.81 3.91
N GLU A 57 0.75 9.78 4.84
CA GLU A 57 1.39 9.65 6.16
C GLU A 57 0.72 8.56 6.99
N ARG A 58 -0.61 8.46 6.91
CA ARG A 58 -1.35 7.37 7.56
C ARG A 58 -1.06 6.02 6.92
N LEU A 59 -1.02 5.91 5.60
CA LEU A 59 -0.67 4.67 4.92
C LEU A 59 0.70 4.18 5.39
N ARG A 60 1.70 5.06 5.38
CA ARG A 60 3.05 4.75 5.87
C ARG A 60 3.02 4.27 7.32
N MET A 61 2.41 5.06 8.21
CA MET A 61 2.33 4.73 9.64
C MET A 61 1.64 3.38 9.87
N LEU A 62 0.50 3.12 9.24
CA LEU A 62 -0.27 1.88 9.41
C LEU A 62 0.46 0.67 8.84
N THR A 63 1.15 0.82 7.71
CA THR A 63 1.99 -0.24 7.12
C THR A 63 3.18 -0.57 8.02
N MET A 64 3.74 0.42 8.73
CA MET A 64 4.89 0.22 9.61
C MET A 64 4.54 -0.32 11.00
N HIS A 65 3.36 0.00 11.53
CA HIS A 65 2.97 -0.29 12.92
C HIS A 65 2.12 -1.56 13.11
N SER A 66 1.84 -2.32 12.03
CA SER A 66 1.11 -3.60 12.12
C SER A 66 2.02 -4.81 12.32
#